data_AF-A0A944UFR0-F1
#
_entry.id   AF-A0A944UFR0-F1
#
_cell.length_a   1.000
_cell.length_b   1.000
_cell.length_c   1.000
_cell.angle_alpha   90.00
_cell.angle_beta   90.00
_cell.angle_gamma   90.00
#
_symmetry.space_group_name_H-M   'P 1'
#
loop_
_entity.id
_entity.type
_entity.pdbx_description
1 polymer ?
#
loop_
_entity_poly.entity_id
_entity_poly.type
_entity_poly.pdbx_seq_one_letter_code
_entity_poly.pdbx_strand_id
1 'polypeptide(L)'
;SLKQDDYYCRQDMDESFANEIATNREVIKLLNQYGKQLKIAMSTSAPKALVERALETGMEIYWWNPMLDDPDQEGSMTSELYRINGLPSVNCGGNVGTAAWMMAHAVLNKKHVAVTGMDLSYYDGTPYKKTQYYDAMLKLVDEKELDSFFTRIYNPYTQSWFFTDPAYLWYREVFLEIAEDADCTTYNCTQGGILFGDNIEFIPLTQFLKTHT
;
A
#
# COMPACT_ATOMS: atom_id res chain seq x y z
N SER A 1 -14.61 10.88 -12.79
CA SER A 1 -14.76 12.35 -12.64
C SER A 1 -14.02 12.77 -11.39
N LEU A 2 -13.30 13.91 -11.38
CA LEU A 2 -12.62 14.46 -10.19
C LEU A 2 -13.53 14.64 -8.96
N LYS A 3 -14.86 14.59 -9.13
CA LYS A 3 -15.85 14.64 -8.04
C LYS A 3 -16.21 13.28 -7.43
N GLN A 4 -15.63 12.18 -7.91
CA GLN A 4 -15.96 10.81 -7.50
C GLN A 4 -14.78 10.08 -6.86
N ASP A 5 -13.60 10.70 -6.78
CA ASP A 5 -12.43 10.11 -6.15
C ASP A 5 -12.36 10.63 -4.71
N ASP A 6 -12.91 9.85 -3.77
CA ASP A 6 -12.97 10.20 -2.34
C ASP A 6 -11.83 9.58 -1.54
N TYR A 7 -10.79 9.07 -2.21
CA TYR A 7 -9.67 8.38 -1.59
C TYR A 7 -8.99 9.24 -0.52
N TYR A 8 -8.63 10.49 -0.85
CA TYR A 8 -7.98 11.41 0.11
C TYR A 8 -8.93 11.89 1.22
N CYS A 9 -10.23 12.08 0.93
CA CYS A 9 -11.23 12.39 1.95
C CYS A 9 -11.27 11.35 3.07
N ARG A 10 -10.97 10.08 2.76
CA ARG A 10 -10.94 8.98 3.75
C ARG A 10 -9.59 8.85 4.45
N GLN A 11 -8.53 9.50 3.96
CA GLN A 11 -7.16 9.38 4.48
C GLN A 11 -6.69 10.60 5.28
N ASP A 12 -7.62 11.43 5.77
CA ASP A 12 -7.40 12.78 6.30
C ASP A 12 -6.69 12.79 7.69
N MET A 13 -5.48 12.26 7.72
CA MET A 13 -4.52 12.26 8.84
C MET A 13 -3.53 13.43 8.74
N ASP A 14 -3.30 13.97 7.54
CA ASP A 14 -2.33 15.04 7.27
C ASP A 14 -3.04 16.30 6.72
N GLU A 15 -2.88 17.43 7.43
CA GLU A 15 -3.52 18.72 7.11
C GLU A 15 -3.18 19.24 5.69
N SER A 16 -2.09 18.75 5.08
CA SER A 16 -1.73 19.07 3.70
C SER A 16 -2.68 18.47 2.64
N PHE A 17 -3.45 17.43 2.99
CA PHE A 17 -4.47 16.82 2.12
C PHE A 17 -5.88 17.33 2.38
N ALA A 18 -6.10 18.14 3.42
CA ALA A 18 -7.39 18.74 3.75
C ALA A 18 -7.93 19.66 2.62
N ASN A 19 -7.06 20.12 1.71
CA ASN A 19 -7.46 20.78 0.46
C ASN A 19 -7.20 19.86 -0.74
N GLU A 20 -7.93 18.76 -0.79
CA GLU A 20 -7.90 17.74 -1.84
C GLU A 20 -7.83 18.33 -3.26
N ILE A 21 -8.60 19.38 -3.55
CA ILE A 21 -8.63 20.01 -4.87
C ILE A 21 -7.30 20.69 -5.19
N ALA A 22 -6.68 21.38 -4.22
CA ALA A 22 -5.38 22.02 -4.41
C ALA A 22 -4.27 20.98 -4.59
N THR A 23 -4.24 19.95 -3.73
CA THR A 23 -3.26 18.86 -3.79
C THR A 23 -3.38 18.08 -5.09
N ASN A 24 -4.60 17.76 -5.52
CA ASN A 24 -4.84 17.12 -6.81
C ASN A 24 -4.36 17.98 -7.99
N ARG A 25 -4.56 19.31 -7.95
CA ARG A 25 -4.04 20.21 -9.00
C ARG A 25 -2.52 20.22 -9.04
N GLU A 26 -1.86 20.19 -7.89
CA GLU A 26 -0.41 20.14 -7.79
C GLU A 26 0.14 18.82 -8.33
N VAL A 27 -0.43 17.69 -7.92
CA VAL A 27 -0.06 16.37 -8.47
C VAL A 27 -0.25 16.34 -9.98
N ILE A 28 -1.38 16.84 -10.49
CA ILE A 28 -1.63 16.92 -11.94
C ILE A 28 -0.57 17.77 -12.65
N LYS A 29 -0.18 18.90 -12.06
CA LYS A 29 0.87 19.76 -12.62
C LYS A 29 2.21 19.03 -12.69
N LEU A 30 2.58 18.31 -11.64
CA LEU A 30 3.80 17.50 -11.60
C LEU A 30 3.75 16.36 -12.65
N LEU A 31 2.61 15.67 -12.76
CA LEU A 31 2.43 14.61 -13.77
C LEU A 31 2.54 15.15 -15.20
N ASN A 32 1.97 16.33 -15.48
CA ASN A 32 2.09 16.95 -16.80
C ASN A 32 3.54 17.37 -17.11
N GLN A 33 4.31 17.74 -16.09
CA GLN A 33 5.70 18.17 -16.26
C GLN A 33 6.68 16.98 -16.38
N TYR A 34 6.49 15.94 -15.57
CA TYR A 34 7.47 14.86 -15.40
C TYR A 34 6.99 13.50 -15.90
N GLY A 35 5.70 13.33 -16.23
CA GLY A 35 5.11 12.03 -16.55
C GLY A 35 5.84 11.27 -17.66
N LYS A 36 6.28 11.96 -18.72
CA LYS A 36 7.03 11.34 -19.83
C LYS A 36 8.38 10.73 -19.41
N GLN A 37 8.90 11.10 -18.25
CA GLN A 37 10.16 10.56 -17.70
C GLN A 37 9.91 9.35 -16.79
N LEU A 38 8.65 9.07 -16.45
CA LEU A 38 8.27 8.03 -15.51
C LEU A 38 7.91 6.72 -16.24
N LYS A 39 8.33 5.62 -15.62
CA LYS A 39 7.87 4.26 -15.94
C LYS A 39 6.89 3.85 -14.85
N ILE A 40 5.77 3.26 -15.22
CA ILE A 40 4.73 2.83 -14.27
C ILE A 40 4.43 1.35 -14.43
N ALA A 41 4.49 0.59 -13.33
CA ALA A 41 3.97 -0.76 -13.26
C ALA A 41 2.45 -0.67 -12.98
N MET A 42 1.62 -0.95 -13.99
CA MET A 42 0.17 -0.75 -13.91
C MET A 42 -0.59 -2.08 -13.91
N SER A 43 -1.50 -2.23 -12.95
CA SER A 43 -2.38 -3.40 -12.87
C SER A 43 -3.39 -3.38 -14.02
N THR A 44 -3.70 -4.54 -14.58
CA THR A 44 -4.77 -4.69 -15.59
C THR A 44 -6.16 -4.37 -15.06
N SER A 45 -6.35 -4.34 -13.73
CA SER A 45 -7.59 -3.88 -13.10
C SER A 45 -7.59 -2.38 -12.77
N ALA A 46 -6.58 -1.61 -13.23
CA ALA A 46 -6.52 -0.18 -12.98
C ALA A 46 -7.73 0.55 -13.58
N PRO A 47 -8.31 1.53 -12.86
CA PRO A 47 -9.41 2.34 -13.40
C PRO A 47 -9.02 3.02 -14.71
N LYS A 48 -9.94 3.01 -15.68
CA LYS A 48 -9.74 3.61 -17.01
C LYS A 48 -9.20 5.05 -16.95
N ALA A 49 -9.69 5.85 -16.00
CA ALA A 49 -9.23 7.24 -15.83
C ALA A 49 -7.73 7.35 -15.49
N LEU A 50 -7.18 6.40 -14.73
CA LEU A 50 -5.75 6.35 -14.41
C LEU A 50 -4.93 5.89 -15.62
N VAL A 51 -5.44 4.91 -16.38
CA VAL A 51 -4.83 4.46 -17.64
C VAL A 51 -4.74 5.62 -18.63
N GLU A 52 -5.85 6.32 -18.86
CA GLU A 52 -5.91 7.48 -19.74
C GLU A 52 -4.92 8.55 -19.31
N ARG A 53 -4.82 8.84 -18.00
CA ARG A 53 -3.86 9.81 -17.48
C ARG A 53 -2.40 9.41 -17.73
N ALA A 54 -2.05 8.15 -17.51
CA ALA A 54 -0.68 7.67 -17.78
C ALA A 54 -0.34 7.80 -19.28
N LEU A 55 -1.29 7.49 -20.16
CA LEU A 55 -1.13 7.66 -21.61
C LEU A 55 -1.00 9.14 -22.02
N GLU A 56 -1.88 10.01 -21.52
CA GLU A 56 -1.88 11.46 -21.79
C GLU A 56 -0.56 12.13 -21.39
N THR A 57 0.01 11.70 -20.26
CA THR A 57 1.28 12.23 -19.73
C THR A 57 2.50 11.59 -20.38
N GLY A 58 2.30 10.58 -21.23
CA GLY A 58 3.36 9.90 -21.98
C GLY A 58 4.22 8.96 -21.13
N MET A 59 3.69 8.44 -20.02
CA MET A 59 4.39 7.44 -19.21
C MET A 59 4.61 6.14 -20.00
N GLU A 60 5.73 5.48 -19.74
CA GLU A 60 5.94 4.11 -20.22
C GLU A 60 5.25 3.12 -19.27
N ILE A 61 4.28 2.37 -19.77
CA ILE A 61 3.45 1.48 -18.95
C ILE A 61 3.95 0.04 -19.07
N TYR A 62 4.21 -0.58 -17.92
CA TYR A 62 4.51 -2.00 -17.77
C TYR A 62 3.31 -2.70 -17.11
N TRP A 63 2.62 -3.54 -17.87
CA TRP A 63 1.38 -4.17 -17.42
C TRP A 63 1.62 -5.44 -16.61
N TRP A 64 0.77 -5.65 -15.61
CA TRP A 64 0.76 -6.86 -14.79
C TRP A 64 -0.66 -7.18 -14.30
N ASN A 65 -0.93 -8.45 -14.02
CA ASN A 65 -2.22 -8.92 -13.52
C ASN A 65 -2.23 -8.92 -11.98
N PRO A 66 -3.28 -8.40 -11.32
CA PRO A 66 -3.43 -8.66 -9.90
C PRO A 66 -3.72 -10.14 -9.67
N MET A 67 -3.09 -10.73 -8.66
CA MET A 67 -3.51 -12.03 -8.15
C MET A 67 -4.88 -11.86 -7.45
N LEU A 68 -5.85 -12.65 -7.89
CA LEU A 68 -7.24 -12.61 -7.40
C LEU A 68 -7.54 -13.76 -6.43
N ASP A 69 -6.81 -14.86 -6.60
CA ASP A 69 -6.92 -16.12 -5.89
C ASP A 69 -5.61 -16.90 -6.03
N ASP A 70 -5.53 -18.05 -5.38
CA ASP A 70 -4.39 -18.97 -5.50
C ASP A 70 -4.33 -19.56 -6.92
N PRO A 71 -3.26 -19.27 -7.70
CA PRO A 71 -3.14 -19.71 -9.09
C PRO A 71 -3.04 -21.23 -9.26
N ASP A 72 -2.64 -21.96 -8.22
CA ASP A 72 -2.47 -23.42 -8.25
C ASP A 72 -3.81 -24.18 -8.07
N GLN A 73 -4.87 -23.46 -7.68
CA GLN A 73 -6.21 -24.05 -7.55
C GLN A 73 -6.90 -24.27 -8.90
N GLU A 74 -7.63 -25.38 -9.00
CA GLU A 74 -8.46 -25.66 -10.16
C GLU A 74 -9.53 -24.57 -10.32
N GLY A 75 -9.63 -23.99 -11.52
CA GLY A 75 -10.57 -22.91 -11.79
C GLY A 75 -10.12 -21.52 -11.34
N SER A 76 -8.84 -21.34 -10.96
CA SER A 76 -8.30 -20.03 -10.57
C SER A 76 -8.55 -18.94 -11.64
N MET A 77 -9.11 -17.82 -11.17
CA MET A 77 -9.29 -16.58 -11.93
C MET A 77 -7.94 -15.95 -12.27
N THR A 78 -6.95 -16.04 -11.39
CA THR A 78 -5.59 -15.56 -11.66
C THR A 78 -4.97 -16.32 -12.84
N SER A 79 -5.10 -17.64 -12.85
CA SER A 79 -4.63 -18.50 -13.94
C SER A 79 -5.41 -18.27 -15.23
N GLU A 80 -6.71 -17.97 -15.15
CA GLU A 80 -7.51 -17.59 -16.32
C GLU A 80 -7.07 -16.24 -16.90
N LEU A 81 -6.87 -15.23 -16.06
CA LEU A 81 -6.43 -13.90 -16.48
C LEU A 81 -5.05 -13.95 -17.15
N TYR A 82 -4.13 -14.76 -16.59
CA TYR A 82 -2.85 -15.06 -17.22
C TYR A 82 -3.02 -15.70 -18.61
N ARG A 83 -3.92 -16.68 -18.77
CA ARG A 83 -4.19 -17.30 -20.08
C ARG A 83 -4.75 -16.32 -21.11
N ILE A 84 -5.52 -15.32 -20.66
CA ILE A 84 -6.13 -14.32 -21.56
C ILE A 84 -5.08 -13.38 -22.17
N ASN A 85 -4.13 -12.89 -21.37
CA ASN A 85 -3.23 -11.81 -21.81
C ASN A 85 -1.73 -12.12 -21.72
N GLY A 86 -1.32 -13.22 -21.09
CA GLY A 86 0.07 -13.63 -20.91
C GLY A 86 0.91 -12.73 -20.00
N LEU A 87 0.29 -11.78 -19.28
CA LEU A 87 0.98 -10.85 -18.40
C LEU A 87 1.25 -11.50 -17.04
N PRO A 88 2.39 -11.20 -16.39
CA PRO A 88 2.73 -11.77 -15.08
C PRO A 88 1.70 -11.38 -14.03
N SER A 89 1.38 -12.32 -13.13
CA SER A 89 0.49 -12.09 -12.00
C SER A 89 1.29 -11.74 -10.74
N VAL A 90 0.85 -10.72 -9.99
CA VAL A 90 1.56 -10.26 -8.79
C VAL A 90 0.61 -10.24 -7.59
N ASN A 91 1.04 -10.86 -6.49
CA ASN A 91 0.34 -10.77 -5.21
C ASN A 91 0.48 -9.35 -4.63
N CYS A 92 -0.64 -8.68 -4.40
CA CYS A 92 -0.64 -7.28 -3.97
C CYS A 92 -0.75 -7.13 -2.45
N GLY A 93 -0.91 -8.21 -1.68
CA GLY A 93 -1.16 -8.16 -0.23
C GLY A 93 -2.25 -7.17 0.21
N GLY A 94 -3.23 -6.91 -0.67
CA GLY A 94 -4.34 -6.00 -0.42
C GLY A 94 -4.06 -4.50 -0.49
N ASN A 95 -2.81 -4.05 -0.72
CA ASN A 95 -2.48 -2.63 -0.77
C ASN A 95 -1.34 -2.29 -1.77
N VAL A 96 -1.21 -1.01 -2.14
CA VAL A 96 -0.22 -0.56 -3.12
C VAL A 96 1.23 -0.65 -2.61
N GLY A 97 1.45 -0.53 -1.30
CA GLY A 97 2.77 -0.63 -0.69
C GLY A 97 3.35 -2.04 -0.84
N THR A 98 2.55 -3.06 -0.55
CA THR A 98 2.92 -4.46 -0.78
C THR A 98 3.12 -4.77 -2.25
N ALA A 99 2.26 -4.27 -3.15
CA ALA A 99 2.45 -4.42 -4.58
C ALA A 99 3.80 -3.81 -5.03
N ALA A 100 4.15 -2.61 -4.56
CA ALA A 100 5.44 -1.97 -4.86
C ALA A 100 6.62 -2.76 -4.30
N TRP A 101 6.50 -3.34 -3.10
CA TRP A 101 7.50 -4.23 -2.52
C TRP A 101 7.70 -5.49 -3.38
N MET A 102 6.61 -6.12 -3.86
CA MET A 102 6.69 -7.26 -4.78
C MET A 102 7.34 -6.89 -6.12
N MET A 103 7.08 -5.69 -6.64
CA MET A 103 7.78 -5.21 -7.84
C MET A 103 9.29 -5.07 -7.59
N ALA A 104 9.69 -4.53 -6.44
CA ALA A 104 11.10 -4.40 -6.08
C ALA A 104 11.76 -5.78 -5.89
N HIS A 105 11.15 -6.66 -5.11
CA HIS A 105 11.67 -7.99 -4.82
C HIS A 105 11.56 -8.92 -6.02
N ALA A 106 10.35 -9.35 -6.39
CA ALA A 106 10.14 -10.47 -7.32
C ALA A 106 10.36 -10.09 -8.78
N VAL A 107 10.04 -8.86 -9.18
CA VAL A 107 10.15 -8.42 -10.59
C VAL A 107 11.52 -7.80 -10.89
N LEU A 108 12.01 -6.91 -10.01
CA LEU A 108 13.30 -6.23 -10.19
C LEU A 108 14.46 -6.94 -9.50
N ASN A 109 14.20 -8.09 -8.87
CA ASN A 109 15.18 -8.97 -8.22
C ASN A 109 16.08 -8.23 -7.21
N LYS A 110 15.51 -7.30 -6.44
CA LYS A 110 16.25 -6.60 -5.38
C LYS A 110 16.38 -7.49 -4.16
N LYS A 111 17.61 -7.61 -3.66
CA LYS A 111 17.96 -8.38 -2.47
C LYS A 111 17.79 -7.62 -1.17
N HIS A 112 17.79 -6.28 -1.24
CA HIS A 112 17.52 -5.40 -0.10
C HIS A 112 16.40 -4.44 -0.50
N VAL A 113 15.29 -4.49 0.23
CA VAL A 113 14.10 -3.66 -0.06
C VAL A 113 13.72 -2.89 1.19
N ALA A 114 13.83 -1.56 1.13
CA ALA A 114 13.35 -0.69 2.19
C ALA A 114 11.92 -0.22 1.91
N VAL A 115 11.08 -0.26 2.94
CA VAL A 115 9.73 0.33 2.93
C VAL A 115 9.69 1.55 3.85
N THR A 116 8.91 2.56 3.45
CA THR A 116 8.71 3.80 4.22
C THR A 116 7.25 4.21 4.13
N GLY A 117 6.70 4.77 5.20
CA GLY A 117 5.28 5.13 5.29
C GLY A 117 4.33 3.92 5.33
N MET A 118 4.85 2.74 5.68
CA MET A 118 4.06 1.51 5.85
C MET A 118 3.75 1.30 7.33
N ASP A 119 3.03 2.25 7.94
CA ASP A 119 2.65 2.16 9.35
C ASP A 119 1.63 1.04 9.59
N LEU A 120 0.73 0.80 8.63
CA LEU A 120 -0.39 -0.16 8.72
C LEU A 120 -1.18 -0.04 10.04
N SER A 121 -1.29 1.18 10.55
CA SER A 121 -1.89 1.51 11.85
C SER A 121 -2.04 3.02 11.97
N TYR A 122 -2.57 3.46 13.12
CA TYR A 122 -2.72 4.85 13.51
C TYR A 122 -1.94 5.12 14.80
N TYR A 123 -1.43 6.34 14.92
CA TYR A 123 -0.75 6.82 16.13
C TYR A 123 -1.73 6.88 17.31
N ASP A 124 -1.25 6.59 18.51
CA ASP A 124 -2.06 6.72 19.72
C ASP A 124 -2.66 8.13 19.87
N GLY A 125 -3.91 8.20 20.34
CA GLY A 125 -4.65 9.46 20.43
C GLY A 125 -5.26 9.96 19.12
N THR A 126 -5.02 9.30 17.98
CA THR A 126 -5.76 9.58 16.73
C THR A 126 -7.25 9.32 16.95
N PRO A 127 -8.15 10.31 16.75
CA PRO A 127 -9.59 10.07 16.87
C PRO A 127 -10.08 9.06 15.84
N TYR A 128 -10.97 8.14 16.21
CA TYR A 128 -11.49 7.12 15.27
C TYR A 128 -12.09 7.70 13.99
N LYS A 129 -12.77 8.84 14.08
CA LYS A 129 -13.31 9.55 12.91
C LYS A 129 -12.27 9.96 11.86
N LYS A 130 -10.98 9.92 12.20
CA LYS A 130 -9.86 10.18 11.29
C LYS A 130 -9.21 8.89 10.74
N THR A 131 -9.75 7.72 11.08
CA THR A 131 -9.26 6.43 10.57
C THR A 131 -9.92 6.10 9.23
N GLN A 132 -9.22 5.36 8.37
CA GLN A 132 -9.62 5.16 6.97
C GLN A 132 -10.98 4.48 6.81
N TYR A 133 -11.30 3.56 7.72
CA TYR A 133 -12.48 2.72 7.62
C TYR A 133 -13.58 3.10 8.61
N TYR A 134 -13.49 4.26 9.27
CA TYR A 134 -14.46 4.71 10.27
C TYR A 134 -15.91 4.67 9.77
N ASP A 135 -16.20 5.32 8.65
CA ASP A 135 -17.56 5.37 8.09
C ASP A 135 -18.06 4.00 7.61
N ALA A 136 -17.15 3.11 7.22
CA ALA A 136 -17.49 1.75 6.86
C ALA A 136 -17.83 0.92 8.10
N MET A 137 -17.12 1.12 9.20
CA MET A 137 -17.37 0.43 10.48
C MET A 137 -18.68 0.85 11.12
N LEU A 138 -19.06 2.13 11.03
CA LEU A 138 -20.35 2.61 11.55
C LEU A 138 -21.56 1.97 10.85
N LYS A 139 -21.37 1.32 9.70
CA LYS A 139 -22.42 0.52 9.04
C LYS A 139 -22.56 -0.89 9.61
N LEU A 140 -21.56 -1.34 10.36
CA LEU A 140 -21.47 -2.67 10.93
C LEU A 140 -21.79 -2.68 12.43
N VAL A 141 -21.41 -1.61 13.15
CA VAL A 141 -21.57 -1.51 14.61
C VAL A 141 -21.93 -0.11 15.08
N ASP A 142 -22.49 -0.04 16.29
CA ASP A 142 -22.73 1.22 16.99
C ASP A 142 -21.41 1.92 17.34
N GLU A 143 -21.40 3.25 17.35
CA GLU A 143 -20.22 4.08 17.70
C GLU A 143 -19.60 3.69 19.06
N LYS A 144 -20.45 3.30 20.01
CA LYS A 144 -20.05 2.86 21.36
C LYS A 144 -19.24 1.56 21.37
N GLU A 145 -19.30 0.77 20.30
CA GLU A 145 -18.62 -0.53 20.16
C GLU A 145 -17.35 -0.45 19.31
N LEU A 146 -17.03 0.73 18.75
CA LEU A 146 -15.89 0.92 17.86
C LEU A 146 -14.55 0.53 18.49
N ASP A 147 -14.34 0.81 19.78
CA ASP A 147 -13.10 0.48 20.48
C ASP A 147 -12.80 -1.04 20.40
N SER A 148 -13.84 -1.88 20.41
CA SER A 148 -13.67 -3.34 20.30
C SER A 148 -13.19 -3.83 18.93
N PHE A 149 -13.28 -2.99 17.89
CA PHE A 149 -12.82 -3.31 16.53
C PHE A 149 -11.36 -2.94 16.30
N PHE A 150 -10.81 -2.04 17.12
CA PHE A 150 -9.43 -1.62 16.99
C PHE A 150 -8.52 -2.49 17.84
N THR A 151 -7.47 -3.02 17.23
CA THR A 151 -6.45 -3.78 17.95
C THR A 151 -5.32 -2.83 18.34
N ARG A 152 -4.94 -2.83 19.62
CA ARG A 152 -3.77 -2.07 20.11
C ARG A 152 -2.53 -2.94 20.11
N ILE A 153 -1.45 -2.43 19.53
CA ILE A 153 -0.17 -3.14 19.40
C ILE A 153 0.95 -2.22 19.88
N TYR A 154 1.82 -2.75 20.73
CA TYR A 154 3.02 -2.05 21.18
C TYR A 154 4.16 -2.30 20.20
N ASN A 155 4.75 -1.23 19.66
CA ASN A 155 5.95 -1.34 18.84
C ASN A 155 7.20 -1.25 19.76
N PRO A 156 7.98 -2.34 19.90
CA PRO A 156 9.14 -2.36 20.80
C PRO A 156 10.31 -1.51 20.28
N TYR A 157 10.39 -1.25 18.97
CA TYR A 157 11.46 -0.48 18.35
C TYR A 157 11.28 1.03 18.56
N THR A 158 10.04 1.51 18.56
CA THR A 158 9.69 2.92 18.80
C THR A 158 9.23 3.18 20.24
N GLN A 159 9.12 2.12 21.05
CA GLN A 159 8.64 2.14 22.43
C GLN A 159 7.27 2.82 22.59
N SER A 160 6.40 2.70 21.59
CA SER A 160 5.14 3.44 21.49
C SER A 160 3.97 2.52 21.17
N TRP A 161 2.77 2.91 21.60
CA TRP A 161 1.53 2.23 21.27
C TRP A 161 0.96 2.74 19.95
N PHE A 162 0.42 1.82 19.17
CA PHE A 162 -0.36 2.08 17.97
C PHE A 162 -1.67 1.32 18.07
N PHE A 163 -2.65 1.72 17.27
CA PHE A 163 -3.87 0.95 17.09
C PHE A 163 -4.19 0.79 15.61
N THR A 164 -4.83 -0.31 15.25
CA THR A 164 -5.12 -0.65 13.86
C THR A 164 -6.53 -1.19 13.72
N ASP A 165 -7.12 -0.97 12.55
CA ASP A 165 -8.36 -1.62 12.16
C ASP A 165 -8.10 -3.04 11.60
N PRO A 166 -9.16 -3.85 11.43
CA PRO A 166 -9.03 -5.20 10.90
C PRO A 166 -8.46 -5.28 9.47
N ALA A 167 -8.67 -4.26 8.63
CA ALA A 167 -8.18 -4.28 7.25
C ALA A 167 -6.66 -4.07 7.21
N TYR A 168 -6.16 -3.08 7.94
CA TYR A 168 -4.72 -2.84 8.10
C TYR A 168 -4.02 -3.96 8.87
N LEU A 169 -4.68 -4.56 9.86
CA LEU A 169 -4.15 -5.74 10.52
C LEU A 169 -4.02 -6.91 9.53
N TRP A 170 -5.04 -7.14 8.69
CA TRP A 170 -4.97 -8.15 7.64
C TRP A 170 -3.85 -7.88 6.63
N TYR A 171 -3.68 -6.63 6.17
CA TYR A 171 -2.57 -6.25 5.29
C TYR A 171 -1.20 -6.50 5.93
N ARG A 172 -1.06 -6.26 7.24
CA ARG A 172 0.16 -6.58 7.99
C ARG A 172 0.43 -8.08 7.98
N GLU A 173 -0.54 -8.90 8.34
CA GLU A 173 -0.35 -10.36 8.38
C GLU A 173 0.04 -10.91 7.01
N VAL A 174 -0.67 -10.50 5.95
CA VAL A 174 -0.35 -10.91 4.59
C VAL A 174 1.05 -10.45 4.18
N PHE A 175 1.47 -9.24 4.55
CA PHE A 175 2.83 -8.77 4.28
C PHE A 175 3.88 -9.62 4.99
N LEU A 176 3.65 -9.99 6.26
CA LEU A 176 4.59 -10.79 7.03
C LEU A 176 4.75 -12.20 6.44
N GLU A 177 3.64 -12.80 6.01
CA GLU A 177 3.63 -14.12 5.35
C GLU A 177 4.44 -14.09 4.04
N ILE A 178 4.15 -13.15 3.13
CA ILE A 178 4.89 -13.06 1.86
C ILE A 178 6.36 -12.67 2.07
N ALA A 179 6.68 -11.91 3.13
CA ALA A 179 8.05 -11.52 3.44
C ALA A 179 8.87 -12.68 4.03
N GLU A 180 8.22 -13.66 4.67
CA GLU A 180 8.85 -14.89 5.13
C GLU A 180 9.28 -15.79 3.97
N ASP A 181 8.46 -15.88 2.92
CA ASP A 181 8.76 -16.69 1.74
C ASP A 181 9.72 -16.01 0.73
N ALA A 182 10.00 -14.71 0.92
CA ALA A 182 10.77 -13.93 -0.02
C ALA A 182 12.29 -14.13 0.13
N ASP A 183 12.97 -14.29 -1.00
CA ASP A 183 14.43 -14.33 -1.08
C ASP A 183 15.04 -12.91 -1.15
N CYS A 184 14.60 -12.03 -0.24
CA CYS A 184 15.18 -10.71 -0.01
C CYS A 184 15.12 -10.30 1.46
N THR A 185 16.00 -9.40 1.88
CA THR A 185 15.91 -8.77 3.19
C THR A 185 15.02 -7.53 3.09
N THR A 186 13.98 -7.50 3.90
CA THR A 186 13.07 -6.36 4.01
C THR A 186 13.47 -5.47 5.18
N TYR A 187 13.51 -4.16 4.95
CA TYR A 187 13.83 -3.16 5.96
C TYR A 187 12.65 -2.23 6.15
N ASN A 188 12.04 -2.20 7.34
CA ASN A 188 11.07 -1.18 7.67
C ASN A 188 11.78 0.09 8.14
N CYS A 189 11.77 1.11 7.26
CA CYS A 189 12.35 2.41 7.48
C CYS A 189 11.33 3.49 7.89
N THR A 190 10.09 3.10 8.15
CA THR A 190 8.98 4.01 8.49
C THR A 190 9.19 4.70 9.84
N GLN A 191 9.91 4.07 10.77
CA GLN A 191 10.09 4.56 12.15
C GLN A 191 8.77 4.75 12.91
N GLY A 192 7.74 4.01 12.50
CA GLY A 192 6.39 4.06 13.04
C GLY A 192 5.62 2.79 12.76
N GLY A 193 4.40 2.75 13.30
CA GLY A 193 3.40 1.74 13.04
C GLY A 193 3.72 0.33 13.55
N ILE A 194 3.14 -0.67 12.90
CA ILE A 194 3.07 -2.05 13.39
C ILE A 194 3.71 -3.08 12.46
N LEU A 195 4.33 -2.66 11.35
CA LEU A 195 4.98 -3.57 10.42
C LEU A 195 6.37 -4.00 10.92
N PHE A 196 6.40 -5.01 11.78
CA PHE A 196 7.62 -5.65 12.28
C PHE A 196 7.39 -7.14 12.55
N GLY A 197 8.44 -7.95 12.42
CA GLY A 197 8.45 -9.40 12.59
C GLY A 197 9.86 -9.96 12.33
N ASP A 198 10.04 -11.27 12.45
CA ASP A 198 11.37 -11.91 12.41
C ASP A 198 12.13 -11.68 11.08
N ASN A 199 11.41 -11.54 9.96
CA ASN A 199 11.97 -11.35 8.62
C ASN A 199 12.03 -9.87 8.18
N ILE A 200 11.83 -8.93 9.10
CA ILE A 200 11.86 -7.48 8.81
C ILE A 200 12.84 -6.78 9.75
N GLU A 201 13.87 -6.16 9.17
CA GLU A 201 14.79 -5.31 9.91
C GLU A 201 14.19 -3.91 10.12
N PHE A 202 14.02 -3.51 11.37
CA PHE A 202 13.52 -2.18 11.71
C PHE A 202 14.68 -1.21 11.91
N ILE A 203 15.00 -0.39 10.90
CA ILE A 203 16.14 0.55 10.92
C ILE A 203 15.75 1.91 10.35
N PRO A 204 16.43 3.02 10.72
CA PRO A 204 16.19 4.31 10.09
C PRO A 204 16.54 4.29 8.59
N LEU A 205 15.78 5.03 7.77
CA LEU A 205 16.08 5.18 6.34
C LEU A 205 17.52 5.64 6.08
N THR A 206 18.04 6.54 6.93
CA THR A 206 19.41 7.04 6.83
C THR A 206 20.47 5.96 7.06
N GLN A 207 20.15 4.91 7.83
CA GLN A 207 21.03 3.76 8.01
C GLN A 207 20.99 2.86 6.78
N PHE A 208 19.80 2.57 6.24
CA PHE A 208 19.64 1.79 5.02
C PHE A 208 20.46 2.39 3.86
N LEU A 209 20.30 3.70 3.62
CA LEU A 209 21.04 4.46 2.58
C LEU A 209 22.56 4.52 2.79
N LYS A 210 23.08 4.17 3.98
CA LYS A 210 24.52 4.10 4.22
C LYS A 210 25.09 2.71 3.98
N THR A 211 24.24 1.68 3.98
CA THR A 211 24.65 0.28 4.07
C THR A 211 24.26 -0.54 2.84
N HIS A 212 23.26 -0.11 2.06
CA HIS A 212 22.65 -0.91 1.00
C HIS A 212 22.38 -0.15 -0.31
N THR A 213 22.88 1.08 -0.45
CA THR A 213 22.83 1.86 -1.71
C THR A 213 24.21 2.17 -2.25
#